data_AF-A0A7J8FFR7-F1
#
_entry.id   AF-A0A7J8FFR7-F1
#
_cell.length_a   1.000
_cell.length_b   1.000
_cell.length_c   1.000
_cell.angle_alpha   90.00
_cell.angle_beta   90.00
_cell.angle_gamma   90.00
#
_symmetry.space_group_name_H-M   'P 1'
#
loop_
_entity.id
_entity.type
_entity.pdbx_description
1 polymer ?
#
loop_
_entity_poly.entity_id
_entity_poly.type
_entity_poly.pdbx_seq_one_letter_code
_entity_poly.pdbx_strand_id
1 'polypeptide(L)'
;MFSWLRSDDRRRKDPEVFQTVSEGLKKLYKSKLLPLEEHYRFHEFHSPALEDADFDNKPMVLLVGQYSTGKTTFIRYLLEQDFPGMRIGPEPTTDSFIAVMQGEVEGVIPGNALVVDPKKPFRKLNAFGNAFLNR
;
A
#
# COMPACT_ATOMS: atom_id res chain seq x y z
N MET A 1 -16.86 5.30 -53.13
CA MET A 1 -17.32 4.22 -52.24
C MET A 1 -16.43 4.22 -50.99
N PHE A 2 -16.73 5.10 -50.03
CA PHE A 2 -15.89 5.28 -48.84
C PHE A 2 -16.31 4.29 -47.75
N SER A 3 -15.55 3.20 -47.61
CA SER A 3 -15.75 2.12 -46.62
C SER A 3 -15.50 2.56 -45.17
N TRP A 4 -15.11 3.82 -44.93
CA TRP A 4 -14.74 4.30 -43.59
C TRP A 4 -15.92 4.85 -42.78
N LEU A 5 -17.08 5.08 -43.40
CA LEU A 5 -18.30 5.51 -42.71
C LEU A 5 -19.08 4.39 -41.99
N ARG A 6 -18.57 3.14 -41.98
CA ARG A 6 -19.24 1.97 -41.38
C ARG A 6 -18.56 1.43 -40.11
N SER A 7 -17.91 2.28 -39.31
CA SER A 7 -17.31 1.83 -38.04
C SER A 7 -17.77 2.59 -36.80
N ASP A 8 -18.94 3.26 -36.86
CA ASP A 8 -19.52 3.87 -35.65
C ASP A 8 -20.32 2.86 -34.78
N ASP A 9 -20.43 1.60 -35.21
CA ASP A 9 -21.16 0.54 -34.49
C ASP A 9 -20.34 -0.15 -33.36
N ARG A 10 -19.10 0.29 -33.09
CA ARG A 10 -18.28 -0.24 -31.97
C ARG A 10 -18.31 0.62 -30.70
N ARG A 11 -19.20 1.62 -30.64
CA ARG A 11 -19.34 2.50 -29.47
C ARG A 11 -20.45 2.12 -28.49
N ARG A 12 -21.04 0.94 -28.63
CA ARG A 12 -21.60 0.23 -27.46
C ARG A 12 -20.53 -0.69 -26.91
N LYS A 13 -19.56 -0.12 -26.20
CA LYS A 13 -18.90 -0.92 -25.17
C LYS A 13 -19.99 -1.16 -24.13
N ASP A 14 -20.45 -2.40 -24.01
CA ASP A 14 -21.22 -2.80 -22.84
C ASP A 14 -20.49 -2.24 -21.61
N PRO A 15 -21.21 -1.61 -20.66
CA PRO A 15 -20.57 -1.12 -19.45
C PRO A 15 -19.80 -2.28 -18.83
N GLU A 16 -18.50 -2.11 -18.64
CA GLU A 16 -17.70 -3.10 -17.92
C GLU A 16 -18.24 -3.12 -16.49
N VAL A 17 -19.10 -4.09 -16.20
CA VAL A 17 -19.66 -4.26 -14.86
C VAL A 17 -18.59 -4.91 -14.00
N PHE A 18 -18.06 -4.14 -13.06
CA PHE A 18 -17.14 -4.65 -12.03
C PHE A 18 -17.91 -5.09 -10.80
N GLN A 19 -17.42 -6.12 -10.10
CA GLN A 19 -18.05 -6.53 -8.84
C GLN A 19 -17.79 -5.51 -7.72
N THR A 20 -16.62 -4.86 -7.74
CA THR A 20 -16.25 -3.80 -6.80
C THR A 20 -15.54 -2.63 -7.49
N VAL A 21 -15.56 -1.46 -6.85
CA VAL A 21 -14.81 -0.28 -7.32
C VAL A 21 -13.30 -0.55 -7.38
N SER A 22 -12.75 -1.24 -6.37
CA SER A 22 -11.32 -1.59 -6.32
C SER A 22 -10.91 -2.47 -7.50
N GLU A 23 -11.73 -3.45 -7.87
CA GLU A 23 -11.48 -4.30 -9.03
C GLU A 23 -11.48 -3.50 -10.34
N GLY A 24 -12.45 -2.58 -10.49
CA GLY A 24 -12.51 -1.68 -11.65
C GLY A 24 -11.28 -0.80 -11.77
N LEU A 25 -10.84 -0.19 -10.66
CA LEU A 25 -9.63 0.64 -10.63
C LEU A 25 -8.36 -0.18 -10.96
N LYS A 26 -8.23 -1.37 -10.38
CA LYS A 26 -7.13 -2.30 -10.66
C LYS A 26 -7.06 -2.68 -12.13
N LYS A 27 -8.19 -2.98 -12.77
CA LYS A 27 -8.25 -3.29 -14.20
C LYS A 27 -7.92 -2.08 -15.07
N LEU A 28 -8.44 -0.91 -14.73
CA LEU A 28 -8.14 0.34 -15.45
C LEU A 28 -6.65 0.67 -15.38
N TYR A 29 -6.04 0.57 -14.19
CA TYR A 29 -4.60 0.77 -14.02
C TYR A 29 -3.81 -0.18 -14.93
N LYS A 30 -4.03 -1.49 -14.82
CA LYS A 30 -3.28 -2.49 -15.60
C LYS A 30 -3.48 -2.38 -17.12
N SER A 31 -4.68 -2.00 -17.57
CA SER A 31 -5.02 -1.99 -19.01
C SER A 31 -4.76 -0.66 -19.71
N LYS A 32 -4.65 0.45 -18.97
CA LYS A 32 -4.53 1.79 -19.53
C LYS A 32 -3.30 2.55 -19.06
N LEU A 33 -2.97 2.47 -17.78
CA LEU A 33 -1.98 3.34 -17.17
C LEU A 33 -0.61 2.66 -17.12
N LEU A 34 -0.54 1.41 -16.65
CA LEU A 34 0.70 0.65 -16.57
C LEU A 34 1.48 0.55 -17.90
N PRO A 35 0.85 0.28 -19.07
CA PRO A 35 1.58 0.26 -20.34
C PRO A 35 2.22 1.61 -20.70
N LEU A 36 1.62 2.72 -20.25
CA LEU A 36 2.16 4.06 -20.47
C LEU A 36 3.30 4.37 -19.51
N GLU A 37 3.17 3.96 -18.24
CA GLU A 37 4.25 4.06 -17.25
C GLU A 37 5.50 3.29 -17.70
N GLU A 38 5.32 2.06 -18.19
CA GLU A 38 6.41 1.22 -18.70
C GLU A 38 7.06 1.82 -19.95
N HIS A 39 6.25 2.31 -20.90
CA HIS A 39 6.76 2.88 -22.17
C HIS A 39 7.68 4.08 -21.93
N TYR A 40 7.34 4.95 -20.97
CA TYR A 40 8.13 6.13 -20.63
C TYR A 40 9.05 5.94 -19.41
N ARG A 41 9.21 4.70 -18.93
CA ARG A 41 10.05 4.35 -17.76
C ARG A 41 9.74 5.19 -16.51
N PHE A 42 8.46 5.50 -16.30
CA PHE A 42 8.00 6.34 -15.19
C PHE A 42 8.52 5.86 -13.81
N HIS A 43 8.64 4.55 -13.65
CA HIS A 43 9.08 3.90 -12.41
C HIS A 43 10.55 4.16 -12.04
N GLU A 44 11.37 4.60 -12.99
CA GLU A 44 12.75 5.00 -12.74
C GLU A 44 12.85 6.42 -12.15
N PHE A 45 11.78 7.23 -12.27
CA PHE A 45 11.80 8.65 -11.91
C PHE A 45 10.90 9.02 -10.74
N HIS A 46 9.70 8.42 -10.65
CA HIS A 46 8.67 8.90 -9.74
C HIS A 46 8.26 7.85 -8.71
N SER A 47 7.61 6.77 -9.15
CA SER A 47 7.13 5.74 -8.25
C SER A 47 7.07 4.37 -8.91
N PRO A 48 7.34 3.27 -8.18
CA PRO A 48 7.20 1.91 -8.70
C PRO A 48 5.76 1.59 -9.12
N ALA A 49 5.61 0.61 -10.00
CA ALA A 49 4.31 0.10 -10.44
C ALA A 49 3.43 -0.31 -9.26
N LEU A 50 2.12 -0.09 -9.37
CA LEU A 50 1.17 -0.53 -8.36
C LEU A 50 1.01 -2.06 -8.42
N GLU A 51 1.06 -2.68 -7.26
CA GLU A 51 0.82 -4.10 -7.09
C GLU A 51 -0.63 -4.35 -6.66
N ASP A 52 -1.06 -5.61 -6.73
CA ASP A 52 -2.41 -6.01 -6.32
C ASP A 52 -2.71 -5.61 -4.88
N ALA A 53 -1.71 -5.74 -3.99
CA ALA A 53 -1.83 -5.30 -2.60
C ALA A 53 -2.25 -3.82 -2.51
N ASP A 54 -1.72 -2.92 -3.35
CA ASP A 54 -2.02 -1.49 -3.29
C ASP A 54 -3.53 -1.19 -3.49
N PHE A 55 -4.27 -2.07 -4.15
CA PHE A 55 -5.73 -1.96 -4.34
C PHE A 55 -6.54 -2.71 -3.27
N ASP A 56 -5.98 -3.81 -2.76
CA ASP A 56 -6.66 -4.74 -1.86
C ASP A 56 -6.43 -4.40 -0.36
N ASN A 57 -5.55 -3.44 -0.08
CA ASN A 57 -5.16 -3.05 1.28
C ASN A 57 -6.26 -2.30 2.04
N LYS A 58 -6.27 -2.52 3.35
CA LYS A 58 -7.09 -1.73 4.28
C LYS A 58 -6.55 -0.30 4.37
N PRO A 59 -7.40 0.71 4.60
CA PRO A 59 -6.95 2.08 4.82
C PRO A 59 -5.90 2.16 5.94
N MET A 60 -4.88 2.99 5.73
CA MET A 60 -3.77 3.18 6.67
C MET A 60 -3.82 4.58 7.27
N VAL A 61 -3.49 4.69 8.56
CA VAL A 61 -3.32 5.97 9.27
C VAL A 61 -1.85 6.09 9.68
N LEU A 62 -1.19 7.14 9.24
CA LEU A 62 0.19 7.45 9.60
C LEU A 62 0.21 8.49 10.73
N LEU A 63 0.83 8.15 11.86
CA LEU A 63 1.01 9.08 12.98
C LEU A 63 2.41 9.68 12.94
N VAL A 64 2.49 10.99 12.75
CA VAL A 64 3.74 11.76 12.74
C VAL A 64 3.74 12.75 13.90
N GLY A 65 4.85 12.84 14.61
CA GLY A 65 5.01 13.77 15.73
C GLY A 65 6.36 13.59 16.42
N GLN A 66 6.79 14.61 17.17
CA GLN A 66 8.07 14.62 17.88
C GLN A 66 8.15 13.53 18.96
N TYR A 67 9.33 13.36 19.56
CA TYR A 67 9.52 12.44 20.68
C TYR A 67 8.57 12.77 21.84
N SER A 68 8.09 11.73 22.51
CA SER A 68 7.25 11.84 23.72
C SER A 68 5.92 12.60 23.56
N THR A 69 5.42 12.80 22.34
CA THR A 69 4.09 13.41 22.07
C THR A 69 2.91 12.44 22.22
N GLY A 70 3.15 11.23 22.75
CA GLY A 70 2.07 10.27 23.03
C GLY A 70 1.57 9.45 21.84
N LYS A 71 2.31 9.34 20.73
CA LYS A 71 1.90 8.54 19.55
C LYS A 71 1.55 7.08 19.89
N THR A 72 2.42 6.41 20.63
CA THR A 72 2.22 5.02 21.08
C THR A 72 1.02 4.90 22.01
N THR A 73 0.86 5.87 22.93
CA THR A 73 -0.29 5.96 23.83
C THR A 73 -1.59 6.21 23.07
N PHE A 74 -1.56 7.00 21.99
CA PHE A 74 -2.72 7.27 21.15
C PHE A 74 -3.18 6.02 20.41
N ILE A 75 -2.26 5.21 19.86
CA ILE A 75 -2.61 3.92 19.26
C ILE A 75 -3.24 3.00 20.31
N ARG A 76 -2.59 2.86 21.48
CA ARG A 76 -3.12 2.07 22.60
C ARG A 76 -4.53 2.52 23.02
N TYR A 77 -4.75 3.84 23.08
CA TYR A 77 -6.05 4.41 23.42
C TYR A 77 -7.12 4.03 22.41
N LEU A 78 -6.82 4.10 21.10
CA LEU A 78 -7.76 3.69 20.05
C LEU A 78 -8.04 2.18 20.03
N LEU A 79 -7.05 1.36 20.40
CA LEU A 79 -7.19 -0.09 20.43
C LEU A 79 -7.82 -0.60 21.73
N GLU A 80 -7.83 0.23 22.78
CA GLU A 80 -8.20 -0.14 24.16
C GLU A 80 -7.41 -1.33 24.73
N GLN A 81 -6.27 -1.65 24.13
CA GLN A 81 -5.39 -2.74 24.53
C GLN A 81 -3.94 -2.46 24.16
N ASP A 82 -3.03 -3.22 24.77
CA ASP A 82 -1.61 -3.20 24.44
C ASP A 82 -1.38 -3.95 23.12
N PHE A 83 -0.30 -3.61 22.40
CA PHE A 83 0.07 -4.29 21.15
C PHE A 83 1.53 -4.77 21.17
N PRO A 84 1.84 -5.91 20.52
CA PRO A 84 3.20 -6.45 20.49
C PRO A 84 4.24 -5.42 20.00
N GLY A 85 5.37 -5.35 20.70
CA GLY A 85 6.46 -4.42 20.37
C GLY A 85 6.25 -2.98 20.87
N MET A 86 5.14 -2.67 21.57
CA MET A 86 4.96 -1.34 22.15
C MET A 86 5.94 -1.09 23.31
N ARG A 87 6.53 0.10 23.34
CA ARG A 87 7.35 0.58 24.45
C ARG A 87 7.01 2.04 24.77
N ILE A 88 6.38 2.27 25.92
CA ILE A 88 6.07 3.61 26.43
C ILE A 88 7.05 3.90 27.56
N GLY A 89 7.87 4.93 27.40
CA GLY A 89 8.77 5.42 28.43
C GLY A 89 9.01 6.93 28.29
N PRO A 90 9.58 7.57 29.32
CA PRO A 90 9.89 9.01 29.29
C PRO A 90 11.06 9.34 28.34
N GLU A 91 11.93 8.36 28.08
CA GLU A 91 13.05 8.44 27.13
C GLU A 91 12.57 8.22 25.68
N PRO A 92 13.34 8.56 24.64
CA PRO A 92 13.01 8.20 23.26
C PRO A 92 12.93 6.67 23.10
N THR A 93 11.72 6.11 23.20
CA THR A 93 11.51 4.64 23.23
C THR A 93 11.11 4.01 21.91
N THR A 94 10.83 4.81 20.87
CA THR A 94 10.47 4.31 19.54
C THR A 94 11.40 4.93 18.50
N ASP A 95 12.44 4.18 18.11
CA ASP A 95 13.44 4.53 17.11
C ASP A 95 13.19 3.86 15.74
N SER A 96 12.02 3.23 15.59
CA SER A 96 11.66 2.38 14.47
C SER A 96 10.26 2.67 13.92
N PHE A 97 10.01 2.22 12.69
CA PHE A 97 8.68 2.25 12.09
C PHE A 97 7.90 1.00 12.50
N ILE A 98 6.73 1.18 13.10
CA ILE A 98 5.86 0.07 13.51
C ILE A 98 4.56 0.12 12.70
N ALA A 99 4.28 -0.94 11.94
CA ALA A 99 3.00 -1.14 11.27
C ALA A 99 2.10 -2.04 12.14
N VAL A 100 1.18 -1.43 12.89
CA VAL A 100 0.18 -2.18 13.67
C VAL A 100 -0.93 -2.63 12.73
N MET A 101 -1.12 -3.95 12.63
CA MET A 101 -2.08 -4.57 11.72
C MET A 101 -2.87 -5.66 12.43
N GLN A 102 -4.08 -5.93 11.96
CA GLN A 102 -4.84 -7.10 12.38
C GLN A 102 -4.14 -8.40 11.94
N GLY A 103 -4.02 -9.34 12.87
CA GLY A 103 -3.54 -10.71 12.66
C GLY A 103 -4.43 -11.70 13.43
N GLU A 104 -4.36 -12.97 13.07
CA GLU A 104 -5.07 -14.04 13.78
C GLU A 104 -4.44 -14.37 15.14
N VAL A 105 -3.11 -14.18 15.23
CA VAL A 105 -2.31 -14.43 16.43
C VAL A 105 -1.52 -13.16 16.72
N GLU A 106 -1.39 -12.84 18.01
CA GLU A 106 -0.51 -11.77 18.46
C GLU A 106 0.95 -12.13 18.17
N GLY A 107 1.64 -11.24 17.47
CA GLY A 107 3.03 -11.47 17.10
C GLY A 107 3.64 -10.26 16.40
N VAL A 108 4.97 -10.32 16.24
CA VAL A 108 5.75 -9.32 15.52
C VAL A 108 6.37 -9.98 14.29
N ILE A 109 6.17 -9.35 13.13
CA ILE A 109 6.81 -9.75 11.87
C ILE A 109 7.97 -8.77 11.62
N PRO A 110 9.22 -9.22 11.52
CA PRO A 110 10.35 -8.34 11.26
C PRO A 110 10.27 -7.72 9.86
N GLY A 111 10.83 -6.52 9.69
CA GLY A 111 10.75 -5.76 8.43
C GLY A 111 11.21 -6.55 7.20
N ASN A 112 12.31 -7.32 7.32
CA ASN A 112 12.81 -8.16 6.23
C ASN A 112 11.80 -9.24 5.77
N ALA A 113 11.03 -9.79 6.70
CA ALA A 113 9.97 -10.76 6.37
C ALA A 113 8.71 -10.04 5.85
N LEU A 114 8.42 -8.83 6.33
CA LEU A 114 7.25 -8.07 5.92
C LEU A 114 7.35 -7.63 4.45
N VAL A 115 8.53 -7.21 3.98
CA VAL A 115 8.73 -6.71 2.61
C VAL A 115 8.81 -7.79 1.54
N VAL A 116 8.78 -9.07 1.91
CA VAL A 116 8.70 -10.19 0.95
C VAL A 116 7.28 -10.73 0.81
N ASP A 117 6.34 -10.34 1.66
CA ASP A 117 4.94 -10.78 1.59
C ASP A 117 4.19 -10.05 0.45
N PRO A 118 3.76 -10.75 -0.62
CA PRO A 118 3.01 -10.15 -1.72
C PRO A 118 1.61 -9.68 -1.35
N LYS A 119 1.08 -10.09 -0.19
CA LYS A 119 -0.25 -9.69 0.28
C LYS A 119 -0.22 -8.40 1.10
N LYS A 120 0.97 -7.81 1.31
CA LYS A 120 1.15 -6.63 2.17
C LYS A 120 1.63 -5.43 1.36
N PRO A 121 1.22 -4.19 1.72
CA PRO A 121 1.61 -2.95 1.02
C PRO A 121 3.10 -2.60 1.06
N PHE A 122 3.95 -3.41 1.69
CA PHE A 122 5.24 -2.94 2.19
C PHE A 122 6.42 -3.37 1.34
N ARG A 123 6.21 -4.14 0.26
CA ARG A 123 7.31 -4.62 -0.60
C ARG A 123 8.21 -3.51 -1.12
N LYS A 124 7.61 -2.35 -1.44
CA LYS A 124 8.33 -1.18 -1.94
C LYS A 124 9.30 -0.57 -0.90
N LEU A 125 9.11 -0.85 0.39
CA LEU A 125 10.04 -0.41 1.44
C LEU A 125 11.40 -1.12 1.36
N ASN A 126 11.50 -2.23 0.63
CA ASN A 126 12.77 -2.91 0.38
C ASN A 126 13.81 -1.99 -0.30
N ALA A 127 13.36 -0.95 -1.02
CA ALA A 127 14.24 0.03 -1.64
C ALA A 127 15.08 0.85 -0.63
N PHE A 128 14.64 0.97 0.63
CA PHE A 128 15.40 1.65 1.69
C PHE A 128 16.51 0.77 2.30
N GLY A 129 16.52 -0.53 1.98
CA GLY A 129 17.56 -1.48 2.36
C GLY A 129 17.54 -1.90 3.84
N ASN A 130 18.48 -2.80 4.18
CA ASN A 130 18.53 -3.47 5.49
C ASN A 130 18.63 -2.52 6.69
N ALA A 131 19.26 -1.35 6.52
CA ALA A 131 19.40 -0.39 7.62
C ALA A 131 18.04 0.18 8.07
N PHE A 132 17.10 0.33 7.14
CA PHE A 132 15.73 0.75 7.44
C PHE A 132 14.89 -0.42 7.98
N LEU A 133 15.04 -1.61 7.38
CA LEU A 133 14.22 -2.78 7.72
C LEU A 133 14.57 -3.44 9.07
N ASN A 134 15.79 -3.22 9.56
CA ASN A 134 16.28 -3.76 10.83
C ASN A 134 16.20 -2.75 11.99
N ARG A 135 15.79 -1.51 11.73
CA ARG A 135 15.56 -0.51 12.78
C ARG A 135 14.16 -0.65 13.30
#